data_AF-A0A533VKV5-F1
#
_entry.id   AF-A0A533VKV5-F1
#
_cell.length_a   1.000
_cell.length_b   1.000
_cell.length_c   1.000
_cell.angle_alpha   90.00
_cell.angle_beta   90.00
_cell.angle_gamma   90.00
#
_symmetry.space_group_name_H-M   'P 1'
#
loop_
_entity.id
_entity.type
_entity.pdbx_description
1 polymer ?
#
loop_
_entity_poly.entity_id
_entity_poly.type
_entity_poly.pdbx_seq_one_letter_code
_entity_poly.pdbx_strand_id
1 'polypeptide(L)' 'FLVLVDGQERDNFTDVPGTDTRALTIPFEAGSEKIEIIGTQIVPEFGPIAALVLAIAIISIIAVSAKTGLRFMPKY' A
#
# COMPACT_ATOMS: atom_id res chain seq x y z
N PHE A 1 -0.71 15.55 -5.37
CA PHE A 1 -1.71 16.10 -4.43
C PHE A 1 -2.56 17.11 -5.16
N LEU A 2 -3.79 17.30 -4.70
CA LEU A 2 -4.63 18.44 -5.06
C LEU A 2 -4.55 19.44 -3.90
N VAL A 3 -4.20 20.69 -4.20
CA VAL A 3 -4.07 21.75 -3.19
C VAL A 3 -5.13 22.79 -3.44
N LEU A 4 -5.90 23.13 -2.41
CA LEU A 4 -6.86 24.22 -2.43
C LEU A 4 -6.48 25.26 -1.36
N VAL A 5 -6.64 26.53 -1.72
CA VAL A 5 -6.53 27.66 -0.80
C VAL A 5 -7.90 28.37 -0.81
N ASP A 6 -8.55 28.42 0.35
CA ASP A 6 -9.90 28.97 0.52
C ASP A 6 -10.93 28.38 -0.47
N GLY A 7 -10.81 27.07 -0.74
CA GLY A 7 -11.68 26.34 -1.66
C GLY A 7 -11.39 26.55 -3.15
N GLN A 8 -10.36 27.34 -3.50
CA GLN A 8 -9.89 27.50 -4.88
C GLN A 8 -8.68 26.60 -5.13
N GLU A 9 -8.71 25.83 -6.21
CA GLU A 9 -7.59 25.00 -6.63
C GLU A 9 -6.36 25.85 -6.99
N ARG A 10 -5.19 25.41 -6.54
CA ARG A 10 -3.90 26.06 -6.84
C ARG A 10 -2.98 25.08 -7.55
N ASP A 11 -2.62 25.42 -8.78
CA ASP A 11 -1.63 24.69 -9.57
C ASP A 11 -0.18 25.07 -9.22
N ASN A 12 0.01 26.26 -8.64
CA ASN A 12 1.33 26.79 -8.34
C ASN A 12 1.78 26.40 -6.93
N PHE A 13 2.23 25.15 -6.77
CA PHE A 13 2.93 24.67 -5.58
C PHE A 13 4.13 23.82 -6.00
N THR A 14 5.15 23.75 -5.14
CA THR A 14 6.30 22.88 -5.38
C THR A 14 6.15 21.60 -4.58
N ASP A 15 6.47 20.49 -5.23
CA ASP A 15 6.45 19.16 -4.68
C ASP A 15 7.83 18.51 -4.79
N VAL A 16 8.44 18.22 -3.64
CA VAL A 16 9.73 17.54 -3.56
C VAL A 16 9.53 16.19 -2.87
N PRO A 17 9.41 15.08 -3.64
CA PRO A 17 9.35 13.74 -3.07
C PRO A 17 10.71 13.31 -2.53
N GLY A 18 10.72 12.82 -1.29
CA GLY A 18 11.82 12.05 -0.70
C GLY A 18 11.45 10.57 -0.58
N THR A 19 12.35 9.77 -0.01
CA THR A 19 12.17 8.32 0.13
C THR A 19 11.03 7.96 1.08
N ASP A 20 10.99 8.60 2.25
CA ASP A 20 9.99 8.32 3.30
C ASP A 20 9.14 9.57 3.65
N THR A 21 9.53 10.73 3.13
CA THR A 21 8.90 12.01 3.39
C THR A 21 8.71 12.76 2.08
N ARG A 22 7.78 13.71 2.07
CA ARG A 22 7.50 14.56 0.90
C ARG A 22 7.29 15.98 1.38
N ALA A 23 8.00 16.93 0.78
CA ALA A 23 7.90 18.34 1.13
C ALA A 23 7.01 19.07 0.12
N LEU A 24 6.03 19.82 0.63
CA LEU A 24 5.16 20.66 -0.18
C LEU A 24 5.37 22.12 0.19
N THR A 25 5.63 22.95 -0.82
CA THR A 25 5.71 24.40 -0.66
C THR A 25 4.54 25.05 -1.37
N ILE A 26 3.59 25.56 -0.59
CA ILE A 26 2.32 26.11 -1.08
C ILE A 26 2.31 27.61 -0.79
N PRO A 27 2.43 28.47 -1.82
CA PRO A 27 2.25 29.90 -1.66
C PRO A 27 0.77 30.22 -1.41
N PHE A 28 0.51 31.11 -0.46
CA PHE A 28 -0.82 31.60 -0.12
C PHE A 28 -0.75 33.11 0.13
N GLU A 29 -1.88 33.79 -0.04
CA GLU A 29 -1.97 35.23 0.16
C GLU A 29 -2.15 35.55 1.65
N ALA A 30 -1.70 36.74 2.07
CA ALA A 30 -1.98 37.22 3.42
C ALA A 30 -3.49 37.37 3.62
N GLY A 31 -4.04 36.67 4.61
CA GLY A 31 -5.48 36.64 4.88
C GLY A 31 -6.19 35.37 4.40
N SER A 32 -5.50 34.43 3.74
CA SER A 32 -6.07 33.10 3.51
C SER A 32 -6.34 32.38 4.83
N GLU A 33 -7.51 31.77 4.93
CA GLU A 33 -8.02 31.17 6.17
C GLU A 33 -7.85 29.65 6.19
N LYS A 34 -7.86 29.01 5.02
CA LYS A 34 -7.86 27.56 4.91
C LYS A 34 -6.98 27.08 3.76
N ILE A 35 -6.12 26.09 4.06
CA ILE A 35 -5.34 25.34 3.08
C ILE A 35 -5.75 23.87 3.17
N GLU A 36 -6.15 23.29 2.05
CA GLU A 36 -6.57 21.89 1.95
C GLU A 36 -5.62 21.13 1.04
N ILE A 37 -5.09 20.01 1.54
CA ILE A 37 -4.17 19.16 0.80
C ILE A 37 -4.81 17.79 0.69
N ILE A 38 -5.29 17.47 -0.50
CA ILE A 38 -6.00 16.22 -0.80
C ILE A 38 -5.01 15.28 -1.50
N GLY A 39 -4.76 14.14 -0.88
CA GLY A 39 -3.85 13.11 -1.37
C GLY A 39 -4.48 11.73 -1.32
N THR A 40 -3.95 10.85 -2.15
CA THR A 40 -4.21 9.41 -2.04
C THR A 40 -3.01 8.75 -1.39
N GLN A 41 -3.27 7.77 -0.54
CA GLN A 41 -2.26 6.82 -0.10
C GLN A 41 -2.52 5.50 -0.81
N ILE A 42 -1.47 4.88 -1.33
CA ILE A 42 -1.56 3.52 -1.85
C ILE A 42 -1.35 2.60 -0.64
N VAL A 43 -2.43 1.98 -0.17
CA VAL A 43 -2.34 0.89 0.81
C VAL A 43 -2.09 -0.39 0.03
N PRO A 44 -0.94 -1.06 0.22
CA PRO A 44 -0.68 -2.30 -0.51
C PRO A 44 -1.65 -3.40 -0.08
N GLU A 45 -2.23 -4.13 -1.03
CA GLU A 45 -3.20 -5.21 -0.80
C GLU A 45 -2.56 -6.53 -0.32
N PHE A 46 -1.43 -6.47 0.39
CA PHE A 46 -0.67 -7.67 0.76
C PHE A 46 -1.45 -8.60 1.68
N GLY A 47 -2.39 -8.10 2.50
CA GLY A 47 -3.18 -8.94 3.40
C GLY A 47 -4.01 -10.00 2.66
N PRO A 48 -4.97 -9.60 1.79
CA PRO A 48 -5.77 -10.54 1.03
C PRO A 48 -4.95 -11.48 0.14
N ILE A 49 -3.93 -10.95 -0.56
CA ILE A 49 -3.09 -11.73 -1.46
C ILE A 49 -2.25 -12.74 -0.67
N ALA A 50 -1.63 -12.33 0.44
CA ALA A 50 -0.84 -13.23 1.28
C ALA A 50 -1.71 -14.34 1.90
N ALA A 51 -2.92 -14.01 2.36
CA ALA A 51 -3.86 -15.00 2.89
C ALA A 51 -4.28 -16.02 1.83
N LEU A 52 -4.54 -15.57 0.59
CA LEU A 52 -4.88 -16.45 -0.52
C LEU A 52 -3.72 -17.38 -0.89
N VAL A 53 -2.50 -16.84 -1.04
CA VAL A 53 -1.30 -17.64 -1.33
C VAL A 53 -1.05 -18.67 -0.23
N LEU A 54 -1.20 -18.28 1.04
CA LEU A 54 -1.07 -19.18 2.19
C LEU A 54 -2.10 -20.32 2.13
N ALA A 55 -3.37 -20.01 1.86
CA ALA A 55 -4.42 -21.02 1.77
C ALA A 55 -4.15 -22.02 0.64
N ILE A 56 -3.77 -21.54 -0.55
CA ILE A 56 -3.41 -22.38 -1.69
C ILE A 56 -2.20 -23.27 -1.36
N ALA A 57 -1.19 -22.72 -0.69
CA ALA A 57 0.00 -23.48 -0.30
C ALA A 57 -0.35 -24.63 0.66
N ILE A 58 -1.16 -24.37 1.69
CA ILE A 58 -1.59 -25.40 2.65
C ILE A 58 -2.38 -26.51 1.95
N ILE A 59 -3.37 -26.14 1.12
CA ILE A 59 -4.17 -27.09 0.36
C ILE A 59 -3.27 -27.96 -0.53
N SER A 60 -2.31 -27.35 -1.21
CA SER A 60 -1.37 -28.05 -2.09
C SER A 60 -0.49 -29.04 -1.32
N ILE A 61 0.03 -28.64 -0.15
CA ILE A 61 0.85 -29.51 0.70
C ILE A 61 0.04 -30.73 1.16
N ILE A 62 -1.20 -30.53 1.61
CA ILE A 62 -2.07 -31.62 2.06
C ILE A 62 -2.38 -32.55 0.89
N ALA A 63 -2.79 -32.00 -0.25
CA ALA A 63 -3.14 -32.78 -1.44
C ALA A 63 -1.94 -33.61 -1.95
N VAL A 64 -0.76 -33.00 -2.04
CA VAL A 64 0.47 -33.69 -2.46
C VAL A 64 0.89 -34.71 -1.42
N SER A 65 0.85 -34.40 -0.12
CA SER A 65 1.24 -35.32 0.96
C SER A 65 0.32 -36.55 1.02
N ALA A 66 -0.99 -36.35 0.85
CA ALA A 66 -1.96 -37.42 0.77
C ALA A 66 -1.77 -38.29 -0.49
N LYS A 67 -1.44 -37.68 -1.63
CA LYS A 67 -1.24 -38.40 -2.91
C LYS A 67 0.10 -39.12 -2.99
N THR A 68 1.16 -38.54 -2.45
CA THR A 68 2.52 -39.11 -2.50
C THR A 68 2.79 -40.09 -1.38
N GLY A 69 1.96 -40.10 -0.32
CA GLY A 69 2.11 -41.01 0.80
C GLY A 69 3.56 -41.08 1.26
N LEU A 70 4.09 -39.97 1.81
CA LEU A 70 5.39 -39.95 2.48
C LEU A 70 5.34 -40.89 3.71
N ARG A 71 5.27 -42.18 3.44
CA ARG A 71 5.57 -43.25 4.38
C ARG A 71 7.08 -43.18 4.53
N PHE A 72 7.54 -42.48 5.56
CA PHE A 72 8.84 -42.72 6.14
C PHE A 72 8.86 -44.16 6.62
N MET A 73 9.11 -45.10 5.71
CA MET A 73 9.21 -46.51 6.05
C MET A 73 10.62 -46.70 6.60
N PRO A 74 10.77 -46.97 7.91
CA PRO A 74 12.09 -47.15 8.48
C PRO A 74 12.62 -48.48 7.94
N LYS A 75 13.73 -48.42 7.19
CA LYS A 75 14.52 -49.62 6.91
C LYS A 75 15.39 -49.89 8.12
N TYR A 76 15.20 -51.06 8.72
CA TYR A 76 16.21 -51.71 9.55
C TYR A 76 17.45 -52.02 8.71
#